data_AF-A0A0C1GX81-F1
#
_entry.id   AF-A0A0C1GX81-F1
#
_cell.length_a   1.000
_cell.length_b   1.000
_cell.length_c   1.000
_cell.angle_alpha   90.00
_cell.angle_beta   90.00
_cell.angle_gamma   90.00
#
_symmetry.space_group_name_H-M   'P 1'
#
loop_
_entity.id
_entity.type
_entity.pdbx_description
1 polymer ?
#
loop_
_entity_poly.entity_id
_entity_poly.type
_entity_poly.pdbx_seq_one_letter_code
_entity_poly.pdbx_strand_id
1 'polypeptide(L)'
;MPINWKAGGLLLGLVFFLAVLLVKPIGVSTQFVILDGIIADAVNPDLVTQTAEGTTSTNAYLAKSDGKYAGAVANPLNYSFVFVLAMALGGLVSAKLRGGIPMGDRSIPALWRTNFGDSKAKRYAAAFLGGLIVLYGARLAGGCTSGHMMSGMMQTAISGYIFAAGAFAAAIPVSMIMFKQEA
;
A
#
# COMPACT_ATOMS: atom_id res chain seq x y z
N MET A 1 23.77 3.36 -9.01
CA MET A 1 24.24 3.88 -7.70
C MET A 1 23.01 4.24 -6.85
N PRO A 2 22.96 3.84 -5.56
CA PRO A 2 21.87 4.24 -4.67
C PRO A 2 21.86 5.76 -4.49
N ILE A 3 20.67 6.38 -4.47
CA ILE A 3 20.54 7.82 -4.21
C ILE A 3 20.86 8.04 -2.72
N ASN A 4 21.62 9.10 -2.42
CA ASN A 4 21.88 9.51 -1.04
C ASN A 4 20.55 9.77 -0.30
N TRP A 5 20.40 9.28 0.93
CA TRP A 5 19.18 9.43 1.73
C TRP A 5 18.70 10.88 1.86
N LYS A 6 19.61 11.87 1.87
CA LYS A 6 19.24 13.30 1.91
C LYS A 6 18.50 13.72 0.65
N ALA A 7 19.05 13.37 -0.52
CA ALA A 7 18.44 13.66 -1.81
C ALA A 7 17.14 12.85 -2.00
N GLY A 8 17.14 11.58 -1.59
CA GLY A 8 15.94 10.74 -1.61
C GLY A 8 14.82 11.29 -0.74
N GLY A 9 15.15 11.76 0.47
CA GLY A 9 14.20 12.40 1.39
C GLY A 9 13.62 13.70 0.83
N LEU A 10 14.46 14.57 0.26
CA LEU A 10 14.00 15.81 -0.39
C LEU A 10 13.07 15.53 -1.58
N LEU A 11 13.45 14.59 -2.45
CA LEU A 11 12.62 14.20 -3.61
C LEU A 11 11.28 13.60 -3.15
N LEU A 12 11.30 12.74 -2.14
CA LEU A 12 10.09 12.14 -1.59
C LEU A 12 9.18 13.21 -0.98
N GLY A 13 9.75 14.13 -0.19
CA GLY A 13 9.03 15.26 0.39
C GLY A 13 8.41 16.17 -0.67
N LEU A 14 9.14 16.47 -1.75
CA LEU A 14 8.62 17.24 -2.88
C LEU A 14 7.44 16.54 -3.55
N VAL A 15 7.54 15.23 -3.80
CA VAL A 15 6.44 14.44 -4.37
C VAL A 15 5.21 14.46 -3.47
N PHE A 16 5.38 14.34 -2.16
CA PHE A 16 4.27 14.39 -1.20
C PHE A 16 3.65 15.76 -1.12
N PHE A 17 4.46 16.81 -1.10
CA PHE A 17 3.99 18.19 -1.15
C PHE A 17 3.16 18.45 -2.41
N LEU A 18 3.65 18.05 -3.58
CA LEU A 18 2.93 18.18 -4.84
C LEU A 18 1.61 17.39 -4.84
N ALA A 19 1.60 16.16 -4.31
CA ALA A 19 0.39 15.35 -4.21
C ALA A 19 -0.69 16.03 -3.33
N VAL A 20 -0.29 16.63 -2.20
CA VAL A 20 -1.19 17.36 -1.32
C VAL A 20 -1.65 18.67 -1.96
N LEU A 21 -0.73 19.42 -2.57
CA LEU A 21 -1.02 20.71 -3.20
C LEU A 21 -2.00 20.57 -4.37
N LEU A 22 -1.85 19.53 -5.18
CA LEU A 22 -2.61 19.35 -6.41
C LEU A 22 -3.90 18.55 -6.21
N VAL A 23 -3.92 17.59 -5.28
CA VAL A 23 -5.07 16.65 -5.16
C VAL A 23 -5.45 16.36 -3.72
N LYS A 24 -4.69 15.51 -3.03
CA LYS A 24 -4.95 15.06 -1.64
C LYS A 24 -3.77 14.26 -1.10
N PRO A 25 -3.65 14.09 0.22
CA PRO A 25 -2.62 13.24 0.83
C PRO A 25 -2.64 11.81 0.28
N ILE A 26 -1.46 11.21 0.14
CA ILE A 26 -1.31 9.87 -0.43
C ILE A 26 -1.81 8.80 0.54
N GLY A 27 -2.41 7.75 -0.01
CA GLY A 27 -2.90 6.61 0.74
C GLY A 27 -3.28 5.46 -0.19
N VAL A 28 -2.86 4.24 0.18
CA VAL A 28 -2.87 3.09 -0.74
C VAL A 28 -3.84 1.99 -0.29
N SER A 29 -3.94 1.70 1.00
CA SER A 29 -4.71 0.56 1.53
C SER A 29 -6.19 0.57 1.12
N THR A 30 -6.80 1.74 0.97
CA THR A 30 -8.19 1.86 0.50
C THR A 30 -8.36 1.32 -0.92
N GLN A 31 -7.37 1.45 -1.80
CA GLN A 31 -7.49 1.02 -3.19
C GLN A 31 -7.60 -0.49 -3.37
N PHE A 32 -7.11 -1.27 -2.41
CA PHE A 32 -7.37 -2.72 -2.40
C PHE A 32 -8.85 -3.02 -2.19
N VAL A 33 -9.50 -2.33 -1.24
CA VAL A 33 -10.95 -2.45 -1.01
C VAL A 33 -11.75 -1.98 -2.24
N ILE A 34 -11.31 -0.90 -2.89
CA ILE A 34 -11.98 -0.41 -4.11
C ILE A 34 -11.85 -1.42 -5.25
N LEU A 35 -10.66 -2.02 -5.43
CA LEU A 35 -10.47 -3.07 -6.43
C LEU A 35 -11.40 -4.27 -6.17
N ASP A 36 -11.45 -4.74 -4.92
CA ASP A 36 -12.34 -5.84 -4.52
C ASP A 36 -13.82 -5.47 -4.77
N GLY A 37 -14.19 -4.22 -4.47
CA GLY A 37 -15.51 -3.68 -4.76
C GLY A 37 -15.85 -3.65 -6.25
N ILE A 38 -14.91 -3.26 -7.12
CA ILE A 38 -15.08 -3.26 -8.58
C ILE A 38 -15.32 -4.69 -9.09
N ILE A 39 -14.52 -5.65 -8.60
CA ILE A 39 -14.68 -7.05 -8.98
C ILE A 39 -16.03 -7.59 -8.49
N ALA A 40 -16.41 -7.27 -7.25
CA ALA A 40 -17.67 -7.73 -6.68
C ALA A 40 -18.89 -7.10 -7.37
N ASP A 41 -18.83 -5.83 -7.76
CA ASP A 41 -19.88 -5.13 -8.51
C ASP A 41 -20.02 -5.70 -9.94
N ALA A 42 -18.91 -6.09 -10.56
CA ALA A 42 -18.94 -6.78 -11.86
C ALA A 42 -19.62 -8.16 -11.81
N VAL A 43 -19.62 -8.83 -10.64
CA VAL A 43 -20.29 -10.12 -10.42
C VAL A 43 -21.73 -9.92 -9.94
N ASN A 44 -21.98 -8.89 -9.12
CA ASN A 44 -23.27 -8.53 -8.58
C ASN A 44 -23.54 -7.02 -8.78
N PRO A 45 -24.19 -6.61 -9.89
CA PRO A 45 -24.43 -5.21 -10.23
C PRO A 45 -25.34 -4.46 -9.23
N ASP A 46 -26.02 -5.18 -8.33
CA ASP A 46 -26.83 -4.58 -7.26
C ASP A 46 -25.98 -4.17 -6.04
N LEU A 47 -24.65 -4.40 -6.10
CA LEU A 47 -23.74 -4.08 -5.00
C LEU A 47 -23.59 -2.58 -4.81
N VAL A 48 -23.35 -1.82 -5.89
CA VAL A 48 -23.23 -0.37 -5.87
C VAL A 48 -24.43 0.28 -6.55
N THR A 49 -25.21 1.06 -5.80
CA THR A 49 -26.40 1.74 -6.31
C THR A 49 -26.20 3.25 -6.30
N GLN A 50 -26.59 3.91 -7.39
CA GLN A 50 -26.60 5.37 -7.48
C GLN A 50 -28.01 5.87 -7.16
N THR A 51 -28.20 6.53 -6.02
CA THR A 51 -29.47 7.19 -5.67
C THR A 51 -29.39 8.69 -5.94
N ALA A 52 -30.52 9.39 -5.87
CA ALA A 52 -30.59 10.83 -6.06
C ALA A 52 -29.81 11.63 -4.99
N GLU A 53 -29.56 11.03 -3.82
CA GLU A 53 -28.77 11.63 -2.73
C GLU A 53 -27.27 11.26 -2.75
N GLY A 54 -26.83 10.34 -3.63
CA GLY A 54 -25.42 9.94 -3.77
C GLY A 54 -25.21 8.47 -4.17
N THR A 55 -23.95 8.05 -4.34
CA THR A 55 -23.61 6.63 -4.57
C THR A 55 -23.55 5.87 -3.25
N THR A 56 -24.35 4.83 -3.10
CA THR A 56 -24.38 3.96 -1.91
C THR A 56 -24.15 2.49 -2.32
N SER A 57 -24.12 1.59 -1.35
CA SER A 57 -23.93 0.15 -1.61
C SER A 57 -24.73 -0.68 -0.63
N THR A 58 -25.18 -1.86 -1.07
CA THR A 58 -25.84 -2.85 -0.21
C THR A 58 -24.91 -3.39 0.89
N ASN A 59 -23.59 -3.33 0.66
CA ASN A 59 -22.58 -3.61 1.67
C ASN A 59 -22.30 -2.38 2.56
N ALA A 60 -22.54 -2.51 3.88
CA ALA A 60 -22.33 -1.46 4.87
C ALA A 60 -20.89 -0.93 4.95
N TYR A 61 -19.89 -1.75 4.62
CA TYR A 61 -18.49 -1.34 4.58
C TYR A 61 -18.19 -0.41 3.39
N LEU A 62 -18.80 -0.67 2.23
CA LEU A 62 -18.67 0.17 1.03
C LEU A 62 -19.56 1.42 1.09
N ALA A 63 -20.67 1.36 1.82
CA ALA A 63 -21.52 2.52 2.11
C ALA A 63 -20.90 3.48 3.16
N LYS A 64 -19.83 3.06 3.85
CA LYS A 64 -19.11 3.87 4.83
C LYS A 64 -18.57 5.16 4.21
N SER A 65 -18.32 6.16 5.07
CA SER A 65 -17.74 7.45 4.68
C SER A 65 -18.62 8.18 3.66
N ASP A 66 -19.93 8.19 3.89
CA ASP A 66 -20.94 8.84 3.05
C ASP A 66 -20.89 8.32 1.60
N GLY A 67 -20.73 7.00 1.44
CA GLY A 67 -20.70 6.37 0.11
C GLY A 67 -19.43 6.63 -0.71
N LYS A 68 -18.38 7.25 -0.14
CA LYS A 68 -17.14 7.55 -0.87
C LYS A 68 -16.46 6.31 -1.45
N TYR A 69 -16.57 5.15 -0.80
CA TYR A 69 -16.01 3.91 -1.32
C TYR A 69 -16.85 3.38 -2.48
N ALA A 70 -18.18 3.36 -2.33
CA ALA A 70 -19.10 3.02 -3.41
C ALA A 70 -18.93 3.94 -4.64
N GLY A 71 -18.79 5.25 -4.45
CA GLY A 71 -18.50 6.20 -5.53
C GLY A 71 -17.15 5.96 -6.20
N ALA A 72 -16.12 5.56 -5.45
CA ALA A 72 -14.82 5.21 -6.01
C ALA A 72 -14.81 3.87 -6.75
N VAL A 73 -15.71 2.95 -6.39
CA VAL A 73 -15.96 1.70 -7.15
C VAL A 73 -16.67 2.03 -8.46
N ALA A 74 -17.72 2.87 -8.41
CA ALA A 74 -18.47 3.30 -9.59
C ALA A 74 -17.62 4.10 -10.60
N ASN A 75 -16.56 4.77 -10.13
CA ASN A 75 -15.57 5.42 -10.99
C ASN A 75 -14.15 4.86 -10.76
N PRO A 76 -13.79 3.76 -11.45
CA PRO A 76 -12.52 3.06 -11.26
C PRO A 76 -11.30 3.93 -11.61
N LEU A 77 -11.43 4.86 -12.56
CA LEU A 77 -10.35 5.74 -13.02
C LEU A 77 -10.21 6.99 -12.15
N ASN A 78 -10.29 6.81 -10.84
CA ASN A 78 -10.04 7.89 -9.89
C ASN A 78 -8.53 8.09 -9.66
N TYR A 79 -8.17 9.29 -9.18
CA TYR A 79 -6.78 9.65 -8.88
C TYR A 79 -6.03 8.60 -8.05
N SER A 80 -6.66 8.06 -7.01
CA SER A 80 -6.00 7.14 -6.10
C SER A 80 -5.69 5.80 -6.76
N PHE A 81 -6.57 5.32 -7.63
CA PHE A 81 -6.35 4.09 -8.38
C PHE A 81 -5.22 4.26 -9.42
N VAL A 82 -5.27 5.36 -10.18
CA VAL A 82 -4.20 5.73 -11.12
C VAL A 82 -2.86 5.90 -10.40
N PHE A 83 -2.85 6.53 -9.22
CA PHE A 83 -1.66 6.71 -8.41
C PHE A 83 -1.03 5.37 -8.02
N VAL A 84 -1.82 4.37 -7.60
CA VAL A 84 -1.29 3.04 -7.25
C VAL A 84 -0.67 2.34 -8.45
N LEU A 85 -1.31 2.41 -9.62
CA LEU A 85 -0.75 1.87 -10.86
C LEU A 85 0.53 2.59 -11.27
N ALA A 86 0.55 3.92 -11.17
CA ALA A 86 1.71 4.75 -11.47
C ALA A 86 2.90 4.45 -10.54
N MET A 87 2.65 4.18 -9.24
CA MET A 87 3.70 3.73 -8.32
C MET A 87 4.30 2.39 -8.72
N ALA A 88 3.46 1.41 -9.06
CA ALA A 88 3.93 0.09 -9.50
C ALA A 88 4.76 0.19 -10.79
N LEU A 89 4.26 0.97 -11.76
CA LEU A 89 4.95 1.22 -13.02
C LEU A 89 6.25 2.00 -12.82
N GLY A 90 6.24 3.03 -11.98
CA GLY A 90 7.42 3.83 -11.64
C GLY A 90 8.52 3.00 -10.96
N GLY A 91 8.13 2.08 -10.07
CA GLY A 91 9.05 1.11 -9.47
C GLY A 91 9.68 0.19 -10.52
N LEU A 92 8.88 -0.33 -11.46
CA LEU A 92 9.37 -1.18 -12.54
C LEU A 92 10.33 -0.42 -13.49
N VAL A 93 9.97 0.79 -13.89
CA VAL A 93 10.80 1.64 -14.76
C VAL A 93 12.11 2.00 -14.05
N SER A 94 12.05 2.40 -12.78
CA SER A 94 13.23 2.69 -11.95
C SER A 94 14.16 1.48 -11.85
N ALA A 95 13.61 0.27 -11.63
CA ALA A 95 14.39 -0.95 -11.59
C ALA A 95 15.08 -1.24 -12.92
N LYS A 96 14.36 -1.12 -14.05
CA LYS A 96 14.92 -1.33 -15.40
C LYS A 96 16.03 -0.33 -15.72
N LEU A 97 15.81 0.97 -15.47
CA LEU A 97 16.80 2.02 -15.73
C LEU A 97 18.07 1.88 -14.87
N ARG A 98 17.98 1.19 -13.72
CA ARG A 98 19.11 0.95 -12.81
C ARG A 98 19.85 -0.36 -13.08
N GLY A 99 19.59 -1.04 -14.21
CA GLY A 99 20.25 -2.30 -14.58
C GLY A 99 19.48 -3.56 -14.20
N GLY A 100 18.27 -3.44 -13.66
CA GLY A 100 17.38 -4.55 -13.33
C GLY A 100 17.70 -5.26 -12.01
N ILE A 101 16.91 -6.30 -11.72
CA ILE A 101 17.10 -7.18 -10.56
C ILE A 101 17.84 -8.45 -11.02
N PRO A 102 18.94 -8.85 -10.34
CA PRO A 102 19.66 -10.09 -10.64
C PRO A 102 18.72 -11.29 -10.70
N MET A 103 18.91 -12.18 -11.68
CA MET A 103 17.93 -13.24 -11.96
C MET A 103 17.66 -14.15 -10.74
N GLY A 104 18.70 -14.45 -9.95
CA GLY A 104 18.59 -15.24 -8.73
C GLY A 104 17.75 -14.60 -7.62
N ASP A 105 17.66 -13.26 -7.61
CA ASP A 105 16.97 -12.51 -6.56
C ASP A 105 15.54 -12.11 -6.92
N ARG A 106 15.13 -12.28 -8.19
CA ARG A 106 13.77 -11.94 -8.66
C ARG A 106 12.68 -12.70 -7.92
N SER A 107 12.92 -13.98 -7.63
CA SER A 107 11.96 -14.83 -6.91
C SER A 107 12.30 -15.01 -5.45
N ILE A 108 13.59 -15.11 -5.12
CA ILE A 108 14.07 -15.39 -3.77
C ILE A 108 15.24 -14.45 -3.48
N PRO A 109 15.02 -13.38 -2.71
CA PRO A 109 16.09 -12.48 -2.28
C PRO A 109 17.15 -13.25 -1.48
N ALA A 110 18.42 -12.86 -1.61
CA ALA A 110 19.55 -13.47 -0.88
C ALA A 110 19.28 -13.61 0.64
N LEU A 111 18.73 -12.57 1.29
CA LEU A 111 18.38 -12.62 2.72
C LEU A 111 17.36 -13.71 3.08
N TRP A 112 16.38 -13.94 2.21
CA TRP A 112 15.44 -15.04 2.41
C TRP A 112 16.12 -16.39 2.22
N ARG A 113 16.96 -16.52 1.18
CA ARG A 113 17.69 -17.75 0.88
C ARG A 113 18.56 -18.19 2.06
N THR A 114 19.29 -17.27 2.68
CA THR A 114 20.16 -17.59 3.83
C THR A 114 19.36 -18.06 5.04
N ASN A 115 18.20 -17.47 5.31
CA ASN A 115 17.42 -17.78 6.52
C ASN A 115 16.41 -18.92 6.34
N PHE A 116 15.90 -19.15 5.12
CA PHE A 116 14.76 -20.04 4.86
C PHE A 116 14.94 -20.96 3.64
N GLY A 117 16.07 -20.87 2.93
CA GLY A 117 16.44 -21.70 1.77
C GLY A 117 15.80 -21.28 0.44
N ASP A 118 15.98 -22.13 -0.58
CA ASP A 118 15.65 -21.86 -1.99
C ASP A 118 14.20 -22.21 -2.42
N SER A 119 13.30 -22.44 -1.47
CA SER A 119 11.92 -22.79 -1.82
C SER A 119 11.10 -21.56 -2.23
N LYS A 120 10.81 -21.45 -3.54
CA LYS A 120 9.92 -20.40 -4.10
C LYS A 120 8.52 -20.45 -3.49
N ALA A 121 7.98 -21.66 -3.31
CA ALA A 121 6.65 -21.86 -2.72
C ALA A 121 6.58 -21.31 -1.29
N LYS A 122 7.59 -21.60 -0.44
CA LYS A 122 7.66 -21.04 0.91
C LYS A 122 7.74 -19.51 0.89
N ARG A 123 8.57 -18.94 0.01
CA ARG A 123 8.72 -17.47 -0.13
C ARG A 123 7.42 -16.79 -0.51
N TYR A 124 6.70 -17.32 -1.51
CA TYR A 124 5.45 -16.74 -1.98
C TYR A 124 4.32 -16.94 -0.98
N ALA A 125 4.21 -18.11 -0.34
CA ALA A 125 3.24 -18.35 0.72
C ALA A 125 3.44 -17.36 1.88
N ALA A 126 4.68 -17.16 2.34
CA ALA A 126 4.99 -16.19 3.38
C ALA A 126 4.71 -14.73 2.93
N ALA A 127 5.02 -14.39 1.67
CA ALA A 127 4.70 -13.06 1.12
C ALA A 127 3.20 -12.79 1.13
N PHE A 128 2.42 -13.78 0.70
CA PHE A 128 0.98 -13.70 0.59
C PHE A 128 0.32 -13.59 1.97
N LEU A 129 0.67 -14.49 2.90
CA LEU A 129 0.17 -14.45 4.28
C LEU A 129 0.58 -13.16 4.99
N GLY A 130 1.82 -12.71 4.82
CA GLY A 130 2.28 -11.42 5.32
C GLY A 130 1.47 -10.25 4.73
N GLY A 131 1.17 -10.31 3.44
CA GLY A 131 0.31 -9.33 2.75
C GLY A 131 -1.09 -9.26 3.34
N LEU A 132 -1.71 -10.42 3.64
CA LEU A 132 -3.02 -10.47 4.31
C LEU A 132 -2.98 -9.79 5.69
N ILE A 133 -1.97 -10.12 6.50
CA ILE A 133 -1.79 -9.52 7.84
C ILE A 133 -1.59 -8.00 7.73
N VAL A 134 -0.76 -7.55 6.79
CA VAL A 134 -0.49 -6.12 6.56
C VAL A 134 -1.75 -5.39 6.10
N LEU A 135 -2.50 -5.95 5.15
CA LEU A 135 -3.72 -5.32 4.65
C LEU A 135 -4.80 -5.27 5.73
N TYR A 136 -5.00 -6.38 6.45
CA TYR A 136 -5.93 -6.44 7.58
C TYR A 136 -5.57 -5.39 8.65
N GLY A 137 -4.32 -5.36 9.09
CA GLY A 137 -3.83 -4.38 10.07
C GLY A 137 -3.98 -2.94 9.58
N ALA A 138 -3.67 -2.66 8.32
CA ALA A 138 -3.82 -1.33 7.73
C ALA A 138 -5.28 -0.87 7.65
N ARG A 139 -6.24 -1.78 7.45
CA ARG A 139 -7.67 -1.44 7.48
C ARG A 139 -8.21 -1.30 8.89
N LEU A 140 -7.74 -2.12 9.83
CA LEU A 140 -8.06 -2.01 11.25
C LEU A 140 -7.56 -0.69 11.83
N ALA A 141 -6.33 -0.28 11.49
CA ALA A 141 -5.73 0.97 11.93
C ALA A 141 -6.32 2.22 11.26
N GLY A 142 -7.16 2.06 10.23
CA GLY A 142 -7.70 3.19 9.44
C GLY A 142 -6.74 3.77 8.40
N GLY A 143 -5.54 3.20 8.24
CA GLY A 143 -4.56 3.62 7.26
C GLY A 143 -3.30 2.74 7.24
N CYS A 144 -2.51 2.91 6.18
CA CYS A 144 -1.23 2.21 5.98
C CYS A 144 -0.04 3.15 6.19
N THR A 145 1.19 2.66 5.96
CA THR A 145 2.42 3.46 6.04
C THR A 145 2.35 4.73 5.19
N SER A 146 1.80 4.69 3.97
CA SER A 146 1.66 5.90 3.16
C SER A 146 0.63 6.89 3.70
N GLY A 147 -0.49 6.40 4.24
CA GLY A 147 -1.58 7.24 4.76
C GLY A 147 -1.33 7.78 6.18
N HIS A 148 -1.03 6.91 7.13
CA HIS A 148 -0.86 7.31 8.54
C HIS A 148 0.55 7.76 8.86
N MET A 149 1.58 7.03 8.42
CA MET A 149 2.95 7.40 8.74
C MET A 149 3.41 8.56 7.85
N MET A 150 3.43 8.41 6.52
CA MET A 150 3.99 9.45 5.64
C MET A 150 3.09 10.68 5.55
N SER A 151 1.84 10.53 5.08
CA SER A 151 0.90 11.65 4.98
C SER A 151 0.46 12.19 6.34
N GLY A 152 0.18 11.32 7.32
CA GLY A 152 -0.31 11.73 8.63
C GLY A 152 0.72 12.48 9.47
N MET A 153 1.97 11.99 9.56
CA MET A 153 3.01 12.69 10.32
C MET A 153 3.39 14.03 9.69
N MET A 154 3.39 14.14 8.36
CA MET A 154 3.63 15.42 7.66
C MET A 154 2.56 16.46 8.02
N GLN A 155 1.32 16.02 8.23
CA GLN A 155 0.20 16.85 8.69
C GLN A 155 0.16 17.00 10.22
N THR A 156 1.20 16.55 10.93
CA THR A 156 1.32 16.54 12.40
C THR A 156 0.16 15.85 13.12
N ALA A 157 -0.51 14.90 12.44
CA ALA A 157 -1.60 14.14 13.04
C ALA A 157 -1.06 13.20 14.13
N ILE A 158 -1.60 13.31 15.35
CA ILE A 158 -1.22 12.48 16.51
C ILE A 158 -1.34 10.97 16.18
N SER A 159 -2.40 10.59 15.46
CA SER A 159 -2.61 9.20 15.02
C SER A 159 -1.48 8.69 14.13
N GLY A 160 -0.85 9.55 13.32
CA GLY A 160 0.29 9.19 12.48
C GLY A 160 1.54 8.84 13.28
N TYR A 161 1.84 9.62 14.32
CA TYR A 161 2.97 9.33 15.22
C TYR A 161 2.74 8.05 16.02
N ILE A 162 1.54 7.83 16.55
CA ILE A 162 1.18 6.60 17.28
C ILE A 162 1.31 5.39 16.35
N PHE A 163 0.76 5.49 15.13
CA PHE A 163 0.89 4.43 14.13
C PHE A 163 2.35 4.11 13.82
N ALA A 164 3.18 5.13 13.58
CA ALA A 164 4.60 4.95 13.29
C ALA A 164 5.34 4.26 14.45
N ALA A 165 5.11 4.70 15.69
CA ALA A 165 5.70 4.09 16.87
C ALA A 165 5.32 2.60 16.99
N GLY A 166 4.04 2.27 16.85
CA GLY A 166 3.57 0.88 16.89
C GLY A 166 4.13 0.04 15.73
N ALA A 167 4.17 0.59 14.51
CA ALA A 167 4.71 -0.09 13.35
C ALA A 167 6.19 -0.44 13.51
N PHE A 168 7.02 0.50 13.98
CA PHE A 168 8.43 0.22 14.24
C PHE A 168 8.65 -0.71 15.44
N ALA A 169 7.88 -0.53 16.52
CA ALA A 169 7.95 -1.39 17.71
C ALA A 169 7.62 -2.85 17.39
N ALA A 170 6.76 -3.11 16.41
CA ALA A 170 6.49 -4.46 15.92
C ALA A 170 7.48 -4.92 14.85
N ALA A 171 7.74 -4.10 13.82
CA ALA A 171 8.53 -4.49 12.65
C ALA A 171 9.99 -4.80 13.02
N ILE A 172 10.61 -4.00 13.89
CA ILE A 172 12.02 -4.19 14.26
C ILE A 172 12.24 -5.54 14.97
N PRO A 173 11.57 -5.87 16.09
CA PRO A 173 11.75 -7.17 16.74
C PRO A 173 11.39 -8.35 15.84
N VAL A 174 10.28 -8.27 15.09
CA VAL A 174 9.87 -9.35 14.19
C VAL A 174 10.93 -9.59 13.11
N SER A 175 11.51 -8.52 12.55
CA SER A 175 12.58 -8.66 11.54
C SER A 175 13.82 -9.35 12.11
N MET A 176 14.25 -8.99 13.34
CA MET A 176 15.39 -9.61 14.00
C MET A 176 15.15 -11.08 14.37
N ILE A 177 13.92 -11.42 14.76
CA ILE A 177 13.53 -12.80 15.10
C ILE A 177 13.49 -13.68 13.84
N MET A 178 12.97 -13.15 12.73
CA MET A 178 12.81 -13.89 11.48
C MET A 178 14.11 -14.01 10.69
N PHE A 179 14.91 -12.95 10.60
CA PHE A 179 16.13 -12.91 9.78
C PHE A 179 17.36 -12.79 10.68
N LYS A 180 17.89 -13.94 11.12
CA LYS A 180 19.02 -14.02 12.05
C LYS A 180 20.38 -14.03 11.36
N GLN A 181 20.41 -14.37 10.07
CA GLN A 181 21.61 -14.47 9.28
C GLN A 181 21.64 -13.35 8.22
N GLU A 182 22.81 -12.75 8.02
CA GLU A 182 23.06 -11.77 6.96
C GLU A 182 23.32 -12.45 5.61
N ALA A 183 23.11 -11.72 4.52
CA ALA A 183 23.21 -12.21 3.14
C ALA A 183 24.55 -11.85 2.48
#